data_AF-A0AAN9EN95-F1
#
_entry.id   AF-A0AAN9EN95-F1
#
_cell.length_a   1.000
_cell.length_b   1.000
_cell.length_c   1.000
_cell.angle_alpha   90.00
_cell.angle_beta   90.00
_cell.angle_gamma   90.00
#
_symmetry.space_group_name_H-M   'P 1'
#
loop_
_entity.id
_entity.type
_entity.pdbx_description
1 polymer ?
#
loop_
_entity_poly.entity_id
_entity_poly.type
_entity_poly.pdbx_seq_one_letter_code
_entity_poly.pdbx_strand_id
1 'polypeptide(L)'
;MLTTSELKKPRELNPKISGKKKTFNTMSGWSAENAKRAYLQSLKMAKRGKEPDVAEFISALAAGNNAKLMVVASAGMAGSTALALAAAAHQTGGRVVCISFDQNESQESRKALGINGDCVEFVVGDAKGLLVGDYKGADFVLVDCDITNAREVFLAAFKGAKKDERSLVVGYNVKHRASRWRQLKASFLPIGEGLLVSKIDPNMKSSTNEKIDRRRRGRWIVQVDSCTGEEHIFRVTSANRKVEIDV
;
A
#
# COMPACT_ATOMS: atom_id res chain seq x y z
N MET A 1 8.02 58.38 -57.39
CA MET A 1 7.45 57.03 -57.28
C MET A 1 7.63 56.56 -55.84
N LEU A 2 6.51 56.56 -55.11
CA LEU A 2 6.24 55.90 -53.82
C LEU A 2 6.43 54.37 -53.99
N THR A 3 6.69 53.47 -53.04
CA THR A 3 6.76 53.48 -51.56
C THR A 3 7.31 52.11 -51.13
N THR A 4 7.97 52.10 -49.96
CA THR A 4 8.38 50.97 -49.14
C THR A 4 7.26 49.95 -48.87
N SER A 5 7.54 48.66 -49.05
CA SER A 5 6.67 47.56 -48.65
C SER A 5 6.80 47.28 -47.14
N GLU A 6 5.71 47.55 -46.41
CA GLU A 6 5.58 47.19 -44.99
C GLU A 6 5.35 45.67 -44.83
N LEU A 7 6.23 45.04 -44.06
CA LEU A 7 6.04 43.71 -43.50
C LEU A 7 4.92 43.75 -42.46
N LYS A 8 3.79 43.10 -42.77
CA LYS A 8 2.64 42.94 -41.88
C LYS A 8 3.01 42.04 -40.70
N LYS A 9 3.14 42.61 -39.49
CA LYS A 9 3.32 41.86 -38.24
C LYS A 9 2.16 40.86 -38.00
N PRO A 10 2.42 39.65 -37.47
CA PRO A 10 1.36 38.74 -37.05
C PRO A 10 0.60 39.31 -35.85
N ARG A 11 -0.73 39.17 -35.87
CA ARG A 11 -1.60 39.55 -34.74
C ARG A 11 -1.34 38.61 -33.56
N GLU A 12 -0.92 39.16 -32.43
CA GLU A 12 -0.94 38.47 -31.13
C GLU A 12 -2.40 38.21 -30.73
N LEU A 13 -2.82 36.96 -30.83
CA LEU A 13 -4.01 36.46 -30.13
C LEU A 13 -3.62 36.29 -28.66
N ASN A 14 -4.21 37.13 -27.81
CA ASN A 14 -4.02 37.12 -26.37
C ASN A 14 -5.12 36.24 -25.73
N PRO A 15 -4.87 34.97 -25.35
CA PRO A 15 -5.85 34.24 -24.57
C PRO A 15 -5.69 34.63 -23.09
N LYS A 16 -6.65 35.44 -22.59
CA LYS A 16 -6.88 35.59 -21.15
C LYS A 16 -7.31 34.23 -20.58
N ILE A 17 -6.36 33.38 -20.21
CA ILE A 17 -6.61 32.17 -19.44
C ILE A 17 -6.58 32.56 -17.96
N SER A 18 -7.73 32.97 -17.44
CA SER A 18 -8.01 32.95 -16.00
C SER A 18 -8.12 31.48 -15.55
N GLY A 19 -6.98 30.80 -15.51
CA GLY A 19 -6.85 29.48 -14.93
C GLY A 19 -6.36 29.64 -13.49
N LYS A 20 -7.21 29.35 -12.52
CA LYS A 20 -6.72 28.97 -11.18
C LYS A 20 -5.64 27.92 -11.42
N LYS A 21 -4.38 28.23 -11.07
CA LYS A 21 -3.31 27.24 -10.99
C LYS A 21 -3.78 26.20 -9.97
N LYS A 22 -4.47 25.16 -10.44
CA LYS A 22 -4.54 23.90 -9.71
C LYS A 22 -3.10 23.44 -9.71
N THR A 23 -2.42 23.72 -8.61
CA THR A 23 -1.23 22.96 -8.20
C THR A 23 -1.65 21.51 -8.30
N PHE A 24 -1.25 20.83 -9.38
CA PHE A 24 -1.17 19.39 -9.36
C PHE A 24 -0.17 19.10 -8.25
N ASN A 25 -0.68 18.75 -7.07
CA ASN A 25 0.16 18.36 -5.96
C ASN A 25 0.69 16.96 -6.29
N THR A 26 1.61 16.87 -7.24
CA THR A 26 2.43 15.70 -7.48
C THR A 26 3.48 15.63 -6.38
N MET A 27 3.06 15.21 -5.20
CA MET A 27 3.98 14.60 -4.24
C MET A 27 3.55 13.16 -4.05
N SER A 28 3.97 12.33 -5.01
CA SER A 28 3.90 10.88 -4.94
C SER A 28 4.52 10.41 -3.62
N GLY A 29 3.68 10.00 -2.68
CA GLY A 29 4.02 9.74 -1.29
C GLY A 29 4.85 8.49 -1.01
N TRP A 30 5.61 7.99 -1.99
CA TRP A 30 6.47 6.82 -1.88
C TRP A 30 7.94 7.24 -1.72
N SER A 31 8.62 6.67 -0.73
CA SER A 31 10.06 6.83 -0.50
C SER A 31 10.82 5.59 -0.97
N ALA A 32 11.43 5.67 -2.16
CA ALA A 32 12.26 4.59 -2.69
C ALA A 32 13.46 4.29 -1.77
N GLU A 33 14.02 5.30 -1.11
CA GLU A 33 15.14 5.14 -0.20
C GLU A 33 14.75 4.38 1.07
N ASN A 34 13.62 4.73 1.70
CA ASN A 34 13.13 4.00 2.87
C ASN A 34 12.79 2.56 2.50
N ALA A 35 12.15 2.35 1.34
CA ALA A 35 11.82 1.02 0.86
C ALA A 35 13.07 0.15 0.68
N LYS A 36 14.09 0.68 -0.01
CA LYS A 36 15.37 -0.01 -0.23
C LYS A 36 16.08 -0.33 1.09
N ARG A 37 16.17 0.63 2.02
CA ARG A 37 16.85 0.42 3.30
C ARG A 37 16.12 -0.61 4.16
N ALA A 38 14.79 -0.56 4.22
CA ALA A 38 14.00 -1.53 4.98
C ALA A 38 14.13 -2.94 4.40
N TYR A 39 14.08 -3.07 3.07
CA TYR A 39 14.34 -4.33 2.37
C TYR A 39 15.70 -4.94 2.76
N LEU A 40 16.78 -4.15 2.64
CA LEU A 40 18.14 -4.61 2.96
C LEU A 40 18.31 -4.90 4.46
N GLN A 41 17.63 -4.15 5.32
CA GLN A 41 17.65 -4.37 6.75
C GLN A 41 16.89 -5.65 7.14
N SER A 42 15.72 -5.91 6.54
CA SER A 42 14.96 -7.15 6.74
C SER A 42 15.80 -8.37 6.41
N LEU A 43 16.49 -8.36 5.26
CA LEU A 43 17.42 -9.42 4.87
C LEU A 43 18.50 -9.69 5.93
N LYS A 44 19.10 -8.62 6.47
CA LYS A 44 20.13 -8.72 7.52
C LYS A 44 19.56 -9.29 8.83
N MET A 45 18.38 -8.82 9.23
CA MET A 45 17.73 -9.23 10.47
C MET A 45 17.28 -10.70 10.42
N ALA A 46 16.80 -11.17 9.27
CA ALA A 46 16.32 -12.54 9.10
C ALA A 46 17.44 -13.59 9.17
N LYS A 47 18.72 -13.21 9.02
CA LYS A 47 19.89 -14.11 8.96
C LYS A 47 19.71 -15.28 7.96
N ARG A 48 18.87 -15.12 6.94
CA ARG A 48 18.59 -16.12 5.90
C ARG A 48 19.54 -15.97 4.71
N GLY A 49 19.82 -17.08 4.04
CA GLY A 49 20.62 -17.11 2.82
C GLY A 49 19.83 -16.71 1.56
N LYS A 50 20.46 -15.83 0.77
CA LYS A 50 20.36 -15.53 -0.67
C LYS A 50 19.02 -15.28 -1.39
N GLU A 51 17.83 -15.53 -0.86
CA GLU A 51 16.61 -15.16 -1.60
C GLU A 51 15.63 -14.34 -0.75
N PRO A 52 15.28 -13.10 -1.19
CA PRO A 52 14.23 -12.31 -0.58
C PRO A 52 12.86 -13.00 -0.77
N ASP A 53 12.03 -12.96 0.26
CA ASP A 53 10.69 -13.52 0.24
C ASP A 53 9.65 -12.42 0.55
N VAL A 54 8.43 -12.82 0.87
CA VAL A 54 7.30 -11.98 1.25
C VAL A 54 7.66 -10.96 2.34
N ALA A 55 8.51 -11.34 3.31
CA ALA A 55 8.88 -10.47 4.43
C ALA A 55 9.65 -9.23 3.96
N GLU A 56 10.64 -9.39 3.09
CA GLU A 56 11.41 -8.29 2.53
C GLU A 56 10.53 -7.34 1.71
N PHE A 57 9.62 -7.90 0.91
CA PHE A 57 8.66 -7.11 0.15
C PHE A 57 7.73 -6.29 1.07
N ILE A 58 7.22 -6.90 2.14
CA ILE A 58 6.38 -6.22 3.14
C ILE A 58 7.16 -5.08 3.81
N SER A 59 8.42 -5.31 4.20
CA SER A 59 9.27 -4.28 4.82
C SER A 59 9.44 -3.07 3.89
N ALA A 60 9.73 -3.32 2.61
CA ALA A 60 9.87 -2.29 1.60
C ALA A 60 8.57 -1.52 1.39
N LEU A 61 7.45 -2.24 1.33
CA LEU A 61 6.12 -1.67 1.14
C LEU A 61 5.71 -0.76 2.30
N ALA A 62 5.93 -1.20 3.54
CA ALA A 62 5.62 -0.41 4.74
C ALA A 62 6.50 0.85 4.83
N ALA A 63 7.82 0.69 4.70
CA ALA A 63 8.76 1.80 4.82
C ALA A 63 8.65 2.79 3.67
N GLY A 64 8.42 2.31 2.45
CA GLY A 64 8.21 3.14 1.28
C GLY A 64 6.96 3.99 1.36
N ASN A 65 5.90 3.53 2.04
CA ASN A 65 4.73 4.37 2.34
C ASN A 65 4.91 5.26 3.60
N ASN A 66 6.09 5.25 4.21
CA ASN A 66 6.43 6.00 5.42
C ASN A 66 5.47 5.70 6.59
N ALA A 67 5.06 4.43 6.73
CA ALA A 67 4.14 4.00 7.78
C ALA A 67 4.73 4.25 9.18
N LYS A 68 3.88 4.66 10.12
CA LYS A 68 4.26 5.02 11.49
C LYS A 68 3.63 4.11 12.53
N LEU A 69 2.39 3.66 12.30
CA LEU A 69 1.70 2.71 13.15
C LEU A 69 1.42 1.45 12.34
N MET A 70 2.30 0.47 12.52
CA MET A 70 2.25 -0.81 11.82
C MET A 70 1.67 -1.87 12.76
N VAL A 71 0.65 -2.60 12.30
CA VAL A 71 -0.02 -3.63 13.11
C VAL A 71 -0.04 -4.93 12.33
N VAL A 72 0.39 -6.03 12.93
CA VAL A 72 0.21 -7.38 12.37
C VAL A 72 -0.79 -8.16 13.22
N ALA A 73 -1.86 -8.65 12.60
CA ALA A 73 -2.74 -9.66 13.18
C ALA A 73 -2.24 -11.03 12.73
N SER A 74 -1.66 -11.80 13.65
CA SER A 74 -1.01 -13.08 13.34
C SER A 74 -1.89 -14.27 13.70
N ALA A 75 -1.77 -15.35 12.92
CA ALA A 75 -2.42 -16.63 13.18
C ALA A 75 -1.63 -17.53 14.15
N GLY A 76 -0.39 -17.14 14.48
CA GLY A 76 0.54 -17.92 15.30
C GLY A 76 1.85 -17.17 15.50
N MET A 77 2.98 -17.85 15.26
CA MET A 77 4.30 -17.23 15.42
C MET A 77 4.59 -16.20 14.32
N ALA A 78 4.62 -14.91 14.68
CA ALA A 78 4.77 -13.80 13.72
C ALA A 78 6.23 -13.48 13.33
N GLY A 79 7.14 -14.46 13.39
CA GLY A 79 8.60 -14.22 13.41
C GLY A 79 9.11 -13.35 12.25
N SER A 80 8.96 -13.78 11.00
CA SER A 80 9.54 -13.06 9.85
C SER A 80 8.80 -11.77 9.50
N THR A 81 7.47 -11.74 9.62
CA THR A 81 6.65 -10.58 9.26
C THR A 81 6.72 -9.48 10.31
N ALA A 82 6.75 -9.81 11.61
CA ALA A 82 7.00 -8.84 12.66
C ALA A 82 8.42 -8.26 12.56
N LEU A 83 9.41 -9.09 12.22
CA LEU A 83 10.79 -8.64 11.98
C LEU A 83 10.89 -7.69 10.78
N ALA A 84 10.18 -7.99 9.68
CA ALA A 84 10.10 -7.12 8.52
C ALA A 84 9.48 -5.76 8.84
N LEU A 85 8.43 -5.73 9.66
CA LEU A 85 7.84 -4.47 10.14
C LEU A 85 8.79 -3.75 11.09
N ALA A 86 9.55 -4.45 11.93
CA ALA A 86 10.56 -3.82 12.78
C ALA A 86 11.67 -3.15 11.94
N ALA A 87 12.11 -3.79 10.86
CA ALA A 87 13.02 -3.19 9.88
C ALA A 87 12.43 -1.92 9.25
N ALA A 88 11.14 -1.95 8.86
CA ALA A 88 10.45 -0.80 8.32
C ALA A 88 10.33 0.35 9.34
N ALA A 89 9.95 0.01 10.59
CA ALA A 89 9.80 0.97 11.68
C ALA A 89 11.11 1.68 12.01
N HIS A 90 12.25 0.98 11.93
CA HIS A 90 13.56 1.60 12.08
C HIS A 90 13.84 2.67 11.01
N GLN A 91 13.40 2.45 9.76
CA GLN A 91 13.57 3.43 8.68
C GLN A 91 12.61 4.61 8.77
N THR A 92 11.40 4.37 9.27
CA THR A 92 10.38 5.41 9.35
C THR A 92 10.32 6.09 10.71
N GLY A 93 10.98 5.60 11.75
CA GLY A 93 10.73 6.04 13.13
C GLY A 93 9.29 5.71 13.57
N GLY A 94 8.76 4.60 13.08
CA GLY A 94 7.45 4.08 13.45
C GLY A 94 7.51 3.10 14.63
N ARG A 95 6.37 2.50 14.96
CA ARG A 95 6.27 1.40 15.93
C ARG A 95 5.47 0.24 15.35
N VAL A 96 5.74 -0.95 15.87
CA VAL A 96 5.11 -2.21 15.43
C VAL A 96 4.34 -2.82 16.57
N VAL A 97 3.11 -3.25 16.28
CA VAL A 97 2.27 -4.04 17.18
C VAL A 97 1.99 -5.39 16.55
N CYS A 98 2.20 -6.47 17.30
CA CYS A 98 1.80 -7.81 16.94
C CYS A 98 0.63 -8.26 17.82
N ILE A 99 -0.53 -8.47 17.20
CA ILE A 99 -1.72 -9.03 17.84
C ILE A 99 -1.70 -10.54 17.63
N SER A 100 -1.71 -11.28 18.73
CA SER A 100 -1.79 -12.75 18.77
C SER A 100 -3.05 -13.19 19.51
N PHE A 101 -3.52 -14.40 19.25
CA PHE A 101 -4.68 -14.96 19.95
C PHE A 101 -4.30 -15.57 21.30
N ASP A 102 -3.12 -16.19 21.38
CA ASP A 102 -2.63 -16.86 22.59
C ASP A 102 -1.36 -16.23 23.17
N GLN A 103 -1.19 -16.34 24.48
CA GLN A 103 -0.04 -15.79 25.18
C GLN A 103 1.25 -16.61 24.94
N ASN A 104 1.15 -17.92 24.70
CA ASN A 104 2.33 -18.71 24.37
C ASN A 104 2.86 -18.34 22.99
N GLU A 105 1.98 -18.18 21.99
CA GLU A 105 2.36 -17.73 20.64
C GLU A 105 3.07 -16.36 20.65
N SER A 106 2.58 -15.44 21.49
CA SER A 106 3.20 -14.13 21.72
C SER A 106 4.62 -14.27 22.29
N GLN A 107 4.82 -15.12 23.30
CA GLN A 107 6.13 -15.37 23.89
C GLN A 107 7.08 -16.07 22.93
N GLU A 108 6.59 -17.05 22.16
CA GLU A 108 7.37 -17.74 21.14
C GLU A 108 7.79 -16.79 20.01
N SER A 109 6.89 -15.91 19.57
CA SER A 109 7.20 -14.87 18.60
C SER A 109 8.28 -13.93 19.09
N ARG A 110 8.18 -13.46 20.35
CA ARG A 110 9.21 -12.62 20.97
C ARG A 110 10.56 -13.34 21.03
N LYS A 111 10.58 -14.61 21.45
CA LYS A 111 11.80 -15.43 21.48
C LYS A 111 12.40 -15.62 20.09
N ALA A 112 11.57 -15.86 19.07
CA ALA A 112 12.00 -16.02 17.69
C ALA A 112 12.64 -14.75 17.12
N LEU A 113 12.21 -13.56 17.56
CA LEU A 113 12.83 -12.28 17.19
C LEU A 113 14.18 -12.03 17.89
N GLY A 114 14.47 -12.75 18.98
CA GLY A 114 15.68 -12.58 19.77
C GLY A 114 15.86 -11.13 20.23
N ILE A 115 17.01 -10.54 19.92
CA ILE A 115 17.34 -9.14 20.26
C ILE A 115 16.38 -8.10 19.65
N ASN A 116 15.64 -8.48 18.59
CA ASN A 116 14.68 -7.59 17.94
C ASN A 116 13.28 -7.69 18.55
N GLY A 117 13.08 -8.54 19.56
CA GLY A 117 11.79 -8.72 20.24
C GLY A 117 11.30 -7.44 20.91
N ASP A 118 12.20 -6.58 21.37
CA ASP A 118 11.86 -5.30 22.00
C ASP A 118 11.47 -4.21 20.99
N CYS A 119 11.68 -4.46 19.69
CA CYS A 119 11.21 -3.57 18.63
C CYS A 119 9.73 -3.79 18.27
N VAL A 120 9.06 -4.77 18.90
CA VAL A 120 7.67 -5.15 18.63
C VAL A 120 6.88 -5.20 19.93
N GLU A 121 5.78 -4.45 19.98
CA GLU A 121 4.80 -4.54 21.06
C GLU A 121 3.91 -5.76 20.80
N PHE A 122 3.88 -6.72 21.73
CA PHE A 122 3.05 -7.91 21.62
C PHE A 122 1.79 -7.79 22.46
N VAL A 123 0.63 -7.98 21.84
CA VAL A 123 -0.68 -7.88 22.48
C VAL A 123 -1.50 -9.14 22.20
N VAL A 124 -2.16 -9.64 23.24
CA VAL A 124 -3.03 -10.82 23.16
C VAL A 124 -4.49 -10.36 23.15
N GLY A 125 -5.28 -10.78 22.17
CA GLY A 125 -6.72 -10.47 22.16
C GLY A 125 -7.41 -10.65 20.80
N ASP A 126 -8.69 -10.25 20.74
CA ASP A 126 -9.46 -10.30 19.51
C ASP A 126 -8.96 -9.25 18.50
N ALA A 127 -8.33 -9.73 17.43
CA ALA A 127 -7.81 -8.88 16.37
C ALA A 127 -8.87 -7.95 15.77
N LYS A 128 -10.13 -8.40 15.62
CA LYS A 128 -11.19 -7.57 15.02
C LYS A 128 -11.47 -6.35 15.89
N GLY A 129 -11.74 -6.56 17.19
CA GLY A 129 -12.00 -5.51 18.17
C GLY A 129 -10.82 -4.55 18.31
N LEU A 130 -9.61 -5.08 18.46
CA LEU A 130 -8.39 -4.28 18.63
C LEU A 130 -8.10 -3.39 17.40
N LEU A 131 -8.33 -3.87 16.18
CA LEU A 131 -8.10 -3.11 14.95
C LEU A 131 -9.09 -1.95 14.75
N VAL A 132 -10.33 -2.06 15.26
CA VAL A 132 -11.33 -0.98 15.18
C VAL A 132 -11.37 -0.10 16.42
N GLY A 133 -10.76 -0.56 17.53
CA GLY A 133 -10.63 0.13 18.82
C GLY A 133 -9.22 0.70 19.01
N ASP A 134 -8.40 0.03 19.83
CA ASP A 134 -7.11 0.53 20.32
C ASP A 134 -6.10 0.87 19.23
N TYR A 135 -6.16 0.15 18.10
CA TYR A 135 -5.27 0.37 16.95
C TYR A 135 -5.99 1.00 15.76
N LYS A 136 -7.13 1.62 15.99
CA LYS A 136 -7.77 2.50 15.00
C LYS A 136 -6.80 3.62 14.62
N GLY A 137 -6.67 3.86 13.33
CA GLY A 137 -5.71 4.82 12.80
C GLY A 137 -4.33 4.23 12.50
N ALA A 138 -4.16 2.90 12.53
CA ALA A 138 -3.02 2.26 11.91
C ALA A 138 -2.92 2.62 10.43
N ASP A 139 -1.72 2.97 9.98
CA ASP A 139 -1.45 3.33 8.58
C ASP A 139 -0.83 2.18 7.77
N PHE A 140 -0.42 1.10 8.44
CA PHE A 140 -0.07 -0.15 7.77
C PHE A 140 -0.55 -1.34 8.59
N VAL A 141 -1.52 -2.10 8.07
CA VAL A 141 -2.02 -3.29 8.74
C VAL A 141 -1.69 -4.54 7.92
N LEU A 142 -1.05 -5.50 8.55
CA LEU A 142 -0.79 -6.82 8.00
C LEU A 142 -1.73 -7.85 8.64
N VAL A 143 -2.36 -8.70 7.83
CA VAL A 143 -3.25 -9.77 8.29
C VAL A 143 -2.73 -11.09 7.77
N ASP A 144 -2.40 -11.99 8.69
CA ASP A 144 -2.12 -13.39 8.36
C ASP A 144 -3.43 -14.06 7.93
N CYS A 145 -3.54 -14.43 6.65
CA CYS A 145 -4.78 -15.00 6.14
C CYS A 145 -4.99 -16.48 6.53
N ASP A 146 -4.05 -17.07 7.28
CA ASP A 146 -4.27 -18.32 8.00
C ASP A 146 -5.03 -18.13 9.32
N ILE A 147 -5.24 -16.90 9.80
CA ILE A 147 -6.02 -16.63 11.01
C ILE A 147 -7.48 -17.03 10.81
N THR A 148 -8.11 -17.49 11.88
CA THR A 148 -9.56 -17.73 11.93
C THR A 148 -10.31 -16.44 11.57
N ASN A 149 -11.31 -16.56 10.69
CA ASN A 149 -12.09 -15.43 10.19
C ASN A 149 -11.26 -14.32 9.50
N ALA A 150 -10.15 -14.67 8.84
CA ALA A 150 -9.28 -13.74 8.11
C ALA A 150 -10.00 -12.65 7.30
N ARG A 151 -11.10 -12.99 6.60
CA ARG A 151 -11.90 -12.02 5.83
C ARG A 151 -12.50 -10.93 6.70
N GLU A 152 -13.02 -11.29 7.86
CA GLU A 152 -13.59 -10.33 8.80
C GLU A 152 -12.50 -9.49 9.45
N VAL A 153 -11.36 -10.09 9.81
CA VAL A 153 -10.19 -9.38 10.34
C VAL A 153 -9.66 -8.36 9.32
N PHE A 154 -9.53 -8.75 8.05
CA PHE A 154 -9.12 -7.84 6.98
C PHE A 154 -10.11 -6.70 6.77
N LEU A 155 -11.42 -6.96 6.85
CA LEU A 155 -12.45 -5.92 6.77
C LEU A 155 -12.40 -5.00 8.00
N ALA A 156 -12.15 -5.52 9.19
CA ALA A 156 -11.94 -4.74 10.41
C ALA A 156 -10.70 -3.84 10.27
N ALA A 157 -9.58 -4.38 9.79
CA ALA A 157 -8.38 -3.62 9.45
C ALA A 157 -8.69 -2.49 8.47
N PHE A 158 -9.43 -2.77 7.39
CA PHE A 158 -9.79 -1.75 6.40
C PHE A 158 -10.68 -0.65 6.99
N LYS A 159 -11.62 -1.01 7.86
CA LYS A 159 -12.49 -0.06 8.56
C LYS A 159 -11.70 0.81 9.54
N GLY A 160 -10.85 0.19 10.37
CA GLY A 160 -10.06 0.81 11.43
C GLY A 160 -8.84 1.59 10.93
N ALA A 161 -8.30 1.27 9.76
CA ALA A 161 -7.13 1.93 9.21
C ALA A 161 -7.33 3.44 9.02
N LYS A 162 -6.23 4.19 9.18
CA LYS A 162 -6.15 5.63 8.99
C LYS A 162 -6.66 6.02 7.61
N LYS A 163 -7.56 6.99 7.55
CA LYS A 163 -8.12 7.52 6.29
C LYS A 163 -7.12 8.47 5.62
N ASP A 164 -6.06 7.88 5.07
CA ASP A 164 -4.98 8.54 4.36
C ASP A 164 -4.66 7.73 3.09
N GLU A 165 -4.25 8.41 2.01
CA GLU A 165 -3.96 7.76 0.73
C GLU A 165 -2.74 6.84 0.77
N ARG A 166 -1.88 6.99 1.79
CA ARG A 166 -0.70 6.15 2.02
C ARG A 166 -1.00 4.93 2.89
N SER A 167 -2.18 4.87 3.51
CA SER A 167 -2.52 3.76 4.38
C SER A 167 -2.80 2.48 3.60
N LEU A 168 -2.26 1.37 4.08
CA LEU A 168 -2.39 0.06 3.44
C LEU A 168 -2.91 -1.00 4.40
N VAL A 169 -3.74 -1.89 3.87
CA VAL A 169 -4.06 -3.17 4.50
C VAL A 169 -3.57 -4.28 3.58
N VAL A 170 -2.73 -5.15 4.12
CA VAL A 170 -2.06 -6.22 3.39
C VAL A 170 -2.45 -7.55 4.03
N GLY A 171 -2.95 -8.48 3.22
CA GLY A 171 -3.14 -9.86 3.61
C GLY A 171 -1.99 -10.69 3.06
N TYR A 172 -1.36 -11.53 3.87
CA TYR A 172 -0.37 -12.52 3.42
C TYR A 172 -0.89 -13.93 3.69
N ASN A 173 -0.28 -14.96 3.09
CA ASN A 173 -0.78 -16.35 3.13
C ASN A 173 -2.20 -16.49 2.57
N VAL A 174 -2.52 -15.72 1.52
CA VAL A 174 -3.87 -15.73 0.92
C VAL A 174 -4.15 -17.07 0.22
N LYS A 175 -3.10 -17.81 -0.16
CA LYS A 175 -3.13 -19.11 -0.86
C LYS A 175 -4.02 -19.04 -2.11
N HIS A 176 -4.56 -20.18 -2.54
CA HIS A 176 -5.52 -20.25 -3.65
C HIS A 176 -6.90 -19.62 -3.32
N ARG A 177 -7.04 -18.94 -2.17
CA ARG A 177 -8.32 -18.38 -1.71
C ARG A 177 -8.64 -17.04 -2.36
N ALA A 178 -7.75 -16.48 -3.20
CA ALA A 178 -7.90 -15.18 -3.87
C ALA A 178 -9.28 -14.97 -4.53
N SER A 179 -9.90 -16.03 -5.04
CA SER A 179 -11.26 -16.01 -5.59
C SER A 179 -12.34 -15.53 -4.62
N ARG A 180 -12.22 -15.87 -3.33
CA ARG A 180 -13.12 -15.45 -2.24
C ARG A 180 -12.93 -14.00 -1.81
N TRP A 181 -11.82 -13.40 -2.24
CA TRP A 181 -11.44 -12.03 -1.92
C TRP A 181 -11.71 -11.04 -3.07
N ARG A 182 -12.25 -11.52 -4.20
CA ARG A 182 -12.54 -10.70 -5.39
C ARG A 182 -13.52 -9.54 -5.14
N GLN A 183 -14.31 -9.63 -4.09
CA GLN A 183 -15.22 -8.57 -3.65
C GLN A 183 -14.50 -7.51 -2.81
N LEU A 184 -13.21 -7.66 -2.49
CA LEU A 184 -12.46 -6.61 -1.81
C LEU A 184 -11.77 -5.72 -2.82
N LYS A 185 -11.70 -4.42 -2.51
CA LYS A 185 -10.98 -3.42 -3.31
C LYS A 185 -9.47 -3.57 -3.09
N ALA A 186 -8.92 -4.71 -3.49
CA ALA A 186 -7.53 -5.08 -3.25
C ALA A 186 -6.91 -5.71 -4.49
N SER A 187 -5.59 -5.57 -4.63
CA SER A 187 -4.81 -6.16 -5.70
C SER A 187 -4.14 -7.42 -5.18
N PHE A 188 -4.28 -8.52 -5.92
CA PHE A 188 -3.58 -9.77 -5.62
C PHE A 188 -2.20 -9.77 -6.29
N LEU A 189 -1.16 -10.09 -5.53
CA LEU A 189 0.22 -10.23 -6.02
C LEU A 189 0.67 -11.67 -5.76
N PRO A 190 1.16 -12.41 -6.78
CA PRO A 190 1.63 -13.79 -6.64
C PRO A 190 3.05 -13.84 -6.05
N ILE A 191 3.24 -13.26 -4.87
CA ILE A 191 4.50 -13.28 -4.11
C ILE A 191 4.32 -14.21 -2.91
N GLY A 192 5.23 -15.18 -2.75
CA GLY A 192 5.10 -16.29 -1.81
C GLY A 192 3.77 -17.03 -1.98
N GLU A 193 3.06 -17.27 -0.88
CA GLU A 193 1.73 -17.89 -0.91
C GLU A 193 0.60 -16.92 -1.31
N GLY A 194 0.93 -15.72 -1.77
CA GLY A 194 -0.01 -14.73 -2.27
C GLY A 194 -0.25 -13.59 -1.28
N LEU A 195 -0.16 -12.37 -1.82
CA LEU A 195 -0.41 -11.12 -1.10
C LEU A 195 -1.67 -10.43 -1.63
N LEU A 196 -2.46 -9.86 -0.73
CA LEU A 196 -3.62 -9.04 -1.05
C LEU A 196 -3.39 -7.62 -0.53
N VAL A 197 -3.17 -6.66 -1.42
CA VAL A 197 -2.85 -5.28 -1.04
C VAL A 197 -4.04 -4.36 -1.31
N SER A 198 -4.59 -3.76 -0.25
CA SER A 198 -5.70 -2.82 -0.31
C SER A 198 -5.25 -1.42 0.09
N LYS A 199 -5.51 -0.44 -0.78
CA LYS A 199 -5.27 0.99 -0.48
C LYS A 199 -6.49 1.59 0.19
N ILE A 200 -6.27 2.33 1.27
CA ILE A 200 -7.33 3.14 1.87
C ILE A 200 -7.57 4.36 1.01
N ASP A 201 -8.85 4.65 0.74
CA ASP A 201 -9.27 5.80 -0.04
C ASP A 201 -10.00 6.75 0.92
N PRO A 202 -9.44 7.93 1.23
CA PRO A 202 -10.00 8.83 2.24
C PRO A 202 -11.38 9.36 1.84
N ASN A 203 -11.70 9.35 0.55
CA ASN A 203 -12.98 9.81 0.02
C ASN A 203 -14.05 8.71 -0.01
N MET A 204 -13.69 7.48 0.36
CA MET A 204 -14.62 6.35 0.38
C MET A 204 -15.50 6.44 1.63
N LYS A 205 -16.75 6.87 1.44
CA LYS A 205 -17.77 6.85 2.51
C LYS A 205 -17.99 5.41 2.97
N SER A 206 -18.08 5.21 4.29
CA SER A 206 -18.46 3.95 4.91
C SER A 206 -19.95 3.65 4.64
N SER A 207 -20.30 3.30 3.39
CA SER A 207 -21.65 2.85 3.07
C SER A 207 -21.75 1.34 3.32
N THR A 208 -22.63 0.97 4.23
CA THR A 208 -23.04 -0.38 4.64
C THR A 208 -23.76 -1.16 3.52
N ASN A 209 -23.33 -1.06 2.27
CA ASN A 209 -24.02 -1.76 1.18
C ASN A 209 -23.06 -2.27 0.11
N GLU A 210 -23.22 -3.55 -0.21
CA GLU A 210 -22.50 -4.40 -1.17
C GLU A 210 -22.59 -3.94 -2.65
N LYS A 211 -22.62 -2.64 -2.92
CA LYS A 211 -22.46 -2.13 -4.27
C LYS A 211 -21.10 -1.45 -4.37
N ILE A 212 -20.09 -2.29 -4.51
CA ILE A 212 -18.81 -1.87 -5.06
C ILE A 212 -19.09 -1.48 -6.50
N ASP A 213 -19.31 -0.18 -6.66
CA ASP A 213 -19.43 0.48 -7.94
C ASP A 213 -18.33 -0.05 -8.86
N ARG A 214 -18.74 -0.57 -10.03
CA ARG A 214 -17.85 -1.19 -11.01
C ARG A 214 -16.86 -0.12 -11.48
N ARG A 215 -15.74 0.03 -10.76
CA ARG A 215 -14.70 0.99 -11.08
C ARG A 215 -14.33 0.82 -12.54
N ARG A 216 -14.36 1.93 -13.27
CA ARG A 216 -14.07 2.07 -14.70
C ARG A 216 -12.94 1.13 -15.11
N ARG A 217 -13.21 0.27 -16.09
CA ARG A 217 -12.30 -0.77 -16.59
C ARG A 217 -11.01 -0.11 -17.10
N GLY A 218 -9.99 -0.06 -16.26
CA GLY A 218 -8.68 0.47 -16.65
C GLY A 218 -8.05 -0.41 -17.74
N ARG A 219 -7.32 0.21 -18.67
CA ARG A 219 -6.52 -0.49 -19.69
C ARG A 219 -5.11 -0.69 -19.16
N TRP A 220 -4.52 -1.84 -19.47
CA TRP A 220 -3.13 -2.11 -19.18
C TRP A 220 -2.28 -1.62 -20.35
N ILE A 221 -1.17 -0.97 -20.03
CA ILE A 221 -0.15 -0.53 -20.97
C ILE A 221 1.15 -1.16 -20.53
N VAL A 222 1.84 -1.81 -21.46
CA VAL A 222 3.19 -2.34 -21.26
C VAL A 222 4.12 -1.43 -22.02
N GLN A 223 5.13 -0.90 -21.33
CA GLN A 223 6.22 -0.15 -21.91
C GLN A 223 7.52 -0.87 -21.62
N VAL A 224 8.31 -1.15 -22.66
CA VAL A 224 9.63 -1.76 -22.51
C VAL A 224 10.66 -0.66 -22.61
N ASP A 225 11.51 -0.53 -21.59
CA ASP A 225 12.65 0.39 -21.63
C ASP A 225 13.67 -0.11 -22.67
N SER A 226 14.00 0.75 -23.63
CA SER A 226 14.84 0.38 -24.78
C SER A 226 16.31 0.12 -24.40
N CYS A 227 16.77 0.62 -23.25
CA CYS A 227 18.17 0.57 -22.85
C CYS A 227 18.46 -0.60 -21.89
N THR A 228 17.51 -0.92 -21.02
CA THR A 228 17.63 -1.94 -19.97
C THR A 228 16.85 -3.22 -20.29
N GLY A 229 15.87 -3.15 -21.20
CA GLY A 229 14.92 -4.24 -21.45
C GLY A 229 13.89 -4.41 -20.33
N GLU A 230 13.84 -3.52 -19.34
CA GLU A 230 12.87 -3.59 -18.25
C GLU A 230 11.44 -3.35 -18.75
N GLU A 231 10.51 -4.22 -18.34
CA GLU A 231 9.08 -4.07 -18.65
C GLU A 231 8.37 -3.29 -17.53
N HIS A 232 7.77 -2.16 -17.90
CA HIS A 232 6.93 -1.35 -17.03
C HIS A 232 5.45 -1.52 -17.37
N ILE A 233 4.68 -2.04 -16.43
CA ILE A 233 3.25 -2.32 -16.60
C ILE A 233 2.43 -1.26 -15.85
N PHE A 234 1.67 -0.46 -16.59
CA PHE A 234 0.83 0.60 -16.03
C PHE A 234 -0.65 0.28 -16.24
N ARG A 235 -1.48 0.65 -15.24
CA ARG A 235 -2.94 0.59 -15.37
C ARG A 235 -3.50 2.01 -15.52
N VAL A 236 -4.05 2.32 -16.69
CA VAL A 236 -4.63 3.64 -16.99
C VAL A 236 -6.14 3.59 -16.88
N THR A 237 -6.75 4.55 -16.15
CA THR A 237 -8.21 4.70 -16.07
C THR A 237 -8.68 5.74 -17.08
N SER A 238 -9.60 5.37 -17.99
CA SER A 238 -10.19 6.33 -18.93
C SER A 238 -11.12 7.31 -18.21
N ALA A 239 -10.89 8.62 -18.37
CA ALA A 239 -11.85 9.65 -18.01
C ALA A 239 -12.76 9.92 -19.22
N ASN A 240 -14.09 9.80 -19.06
CA ASN A 240 -15.04 10.31 -20.06
C ASN A 240 -14.87 11.83 -20.16
N ARG A 241 -14.09 12.31 -21.12
CA ARG A 241 -14.39 13.60 -21.75
C ARG A 241 -15.30 13.28 -22.93
N LYS A 242 -16.60 13.47 -22.71
CA LYS A 242 -17.50 13.78 -23.82
C LYS A 242 -17.00 15.13 -24.33
N VAL A 243 -16.23 15.13 -25.41
CA VAL A 243 -16.02 16.35 -26.17
C VAL A 243 -17.24 16.39 -27.08
N GLU A 244 -18.22 17.21 -26.71
CA GLU A 244 -19.19 17.69 -27.70
C GLU A 244 -18.37 18.52 -28.68
N ILE A 245 -18.23 17.97 -29.89
CA ILE A 245 -17.83 18.73 -31.06
C ILE A 245 -19.14 19.28 -31.58
N ASP A 246 -19.43 20.54 -31.28
CA ASP A 246 -20.43 21.29 -32.03
C ASP A 246 -19.89 21.47 -33.45
N VAL A 247 -20.67 21.01 -34.44
CA VAL A 247 -20.45 21.18 -35.88
C VAL A 247 -21.03 22.51 -36.32
#